data_AF-A0A0F7ZVC4-F1
#
_entry.id   AF-A0A0F7ZVC4-F1
#
_cell.length_a   1.000
_cell.length_b   1.000
_cell.length_c   1.000
_cell.angle_alpha   90.00
_cell.angle_beta   90.00
_cell.angle_gamma   90.00
#
_symmetry.space_group_name_H-M   'P 1'
#
loop_
_entity.id
_entity.type
_entity.pdbx_description
1 polymer ?
#
loop_
_entity_poly.entity_id
_entity_poly.type
_entity_poly.pdbx_seq_one_letter_code
_entity_poly.pdbx_strand_id
1 'polypeptide(L)'
;MAKSRDSTVELRVEEALGYLDAHPGAKPTTVARQFAVPRARLLRRIDGIFPRAGNPATNTKLSKPEETALCRYIDRLDRINLPTRKAFIRDTANYILRARASRAEQADPPTVGKKWVDRFIKRHKYDIVPSHVLDANRQASEDPEAINAWFLKYKAVVAEHGIVADDIWNMDETGFQIGVGKDQMVVTKRRRAHYFSLPTNRESATAVEAISATGRVIPVFLILSGTMHMANWYRLEELDKDTVIGTSPTGYSNDELSMAWIQHFEAYTKKGAVGSKRLLLMDGYGSHCTREFIQYCDDSSIVPFGFPPHSTHLLQPLDVVMFQPLKHYHAEALDLIVRDGCANITKIEFLSVIQEVRRKAFREDSILSAFKKSGLVPYDPLVVMRRIQERQERALTPPPPPAPELQSSPFNTPVTLRQLKKIAYDLQTQAKEEDFNPALKRTLDQFVRGALTQGTELLYTMRDLKRTKMAEEVTRRRRSQKNQQLKAGGVLTVDHARKIVRQKDDDALEKARKIVERADAQMRNMYKKWFGEAAKVARKYRLDGRLEPLYIVDQEGKGRFLRRG
;
A
#
# COMPACT_ATOMS: atom_id res chain seq x y z
N MET A 1 36.24 32.67 19.45
CA MET A 1 37.54 32.91 20.10
C MET A 1 37.42 33.39 21.57
N ALA A 2 36.52 32.85 22.40
CA ALA A 2 36.39 33.25 23.81
C ALA A 2 36.87 32.20 24.84
N LYS A 3 37.19 30.96 24.41
CA LYS A 3 37.57 29.85 25.32
C LYS A 3 39.02 29.90 25.82
N SER A 4 39.93 30.57 25.11
CA SER A 4 41.38 30.52 25.40
C SER A 4 41.81 31.43 26.57
N ARG A 5 41.04 32.47 26.92
CA ARG A 5 41.42 33.40 28.00
C ARG A 5 41.09 32.90 29.41
N ASP A 6 40.12 32.00 29.55
CA ASP A 6 39.61 31.55 30.86
C ASP A 6 40.42 30.36 31.41
N SER A 7 40.95 29.47 30.55
CA SER A 7 41.77 28.32 30.98
C SER A 7 43.13 28.74 31.56
N THR A 8 43.75 29.79 31.01
CA THR A 8 45.02 30.34 31.52
C THR A 8 44.84 31.11 32.83
N VAL A 9 43.63 31.57 33.15
CA VAL A 9 43.34 32.20 34.45
C VAL A 9 43.12 31.13 35.52
N GLU A 10 42.46 30.02 35.19
CA GLU A 10 42.21 28.92 36.14
C GLU A 10 43.48 28.19 36.59
N LEU A 11 44.42 27.92 35.66
CA LEU A 11 45.73 27.35 36.01
C LEU A 11 46.49 28.23 37.02
N ARG A 12 46.48 29.55 36.80
CA ARG A 12 47.10 30.52 37.73
C ARG A 12 46.37 30.61 39.08
N VAL A 13 45.08 30.28 39.13
CA VAL A 13 44.32 30.19 40.39
C VAL A 13 44.72 28.92 41.16
N GLU A 14 44.96 27.79 40.49
CA GLU A 14 45.45 26.57 41.13
C GLU A 14 46.88 26.74 41.66
N GLU A 15 47.77 27.38 40.91
CA GLU A 15 49.13 27.73 41.37
C GLU A 15 49.09 28.67 42.59
N ALA A 16 48.18 29.66 42.59
CA ALA A 16 47.97 30.57 43.71
C ALA A 16 47.42 29.87 44.97
N LEU A 17 46.61 28.82 44.82
CA LEU A 17 46.13 28.01 45.93
C LEU A 17 47.25 27.15 46.52
N GLY A 18 48.05 26.49 45.67
CA GLY A 18 49.22 25.72 46.12
C GLY A 18 50.24 26.57 46.90
N TYR A 19 50.41 27.84 46.50
CA TYR A 19 51.25 28.80 47.23
C TYR A 19 50.68 29.16 48.61
N LEU A 20 49.35 29.32 48.74
CA LEU A 20 48.66 29.60 50.01
C LEU A 20 48.73 28.39 50.95
N ASP A 21 48.60 27.17 50.44
CA ASP A 21 48.74 25.94 51.22
C ASP A 21 50.18 25.78 51.76
N ALA A 22 51.19 26.14 50.97
CA ALA A 22 52.59 26.14 51.39
C ALA A 22 52.94 27.29 52.36
N HIS A 23 52.15 28.37 52.42
CA HIS A 23 52.41 29.56 53.25
C HIS A 23 51.14 30.04 53.97
N PRO A 24 50.75 29.40 55.10
CA PRO A 24 49.47 29.66 55.78
C PRO A 24 49.28 31.09 56.31
N GLY A 25 50.37 31.88 56.43
CA GLY A 25 50.34 33.29 56.84
C GLY A 25 50.21 34.30 55.69
N ALA A 26 50.21 33.85 54.43
CA ALA A 26 50.16 34.74 53.28
C ALA A 26 48.75 35.32 53.08
N LYS A 27 48.66 36.65 52.89
CA LYS A 27 47.37 37.31 52.66
C LYS A 27 46.85 36.98 51.25
N PRO A 28 45.60 36.49 51.09
CA PRO A 28 45.03 36.16 49.78
C PRO A 28 44.99 37.34 48.79
N THR A 29 44.97 38.58 49.29
CA THR A 29 45.08 39.81 48.48
C THR A 29 46.44 39.95 47.81
N THR A 30 47.51 39.62 48.52
CA THR A 30 48.89 39.71 48.03
C THR A 30 49.15 38.60 47.02
N VAL A 31 48.69 37.37 47.33
CA VAL A 31 48.80 36.21 46.44
C VAL A 31 48.02 36.43 45.16
N ALA A 32 46.79 36.97 45.23
CA ALA A 32 46.01 37.28 44.02
C ALA A 32 46.73 38.24 43.07
N ARG A 33 47.45 39.23 43.62
CA ARG A 33 48.25 40.19 42.85
C ARG A 33 49.51 39.53 42.26
N GLN A 34 50.20 38.71 43.04
CA GLN A 34 51.42 38.01 42.64
C GLN A 34 51.19 37.04 41.47
N PHE A 35 50.08 36.30 41.50
CA PHE A 35 49.72 35.35 40.45
C PHE A 35 48.84 35.96 39.34
N ALA A 36 48.62 37.28 39.39
CA ALA A 36 47.80 38.04 38.44
C ALA A 36 46.40 37.42 38.21
N VAL A 37 45.74 37.01 39.30
CA VAL A 37 44.39 36.43 39.31
C VAL A 37 43.40 37.37 40.01
N PRO A 38 42.13 37.45 39.57
CA PRO A 38 41.12 38.23 40.27
C PRO A 38 40.92 37.73 41.71
N ARG A 39 41.09 38.61 42.69
CA ARG A 39 40.95 38.29 44.13
C ARG A 39 39.65 37.55 44.45
N ALA A 40 38.53 38.01 43.89
CA ALA A 40 37.22 37.39 44.11
C ALA A 40 37.14 35.94 43.59
N ARG A 41 37.92 35.60 42.55
CA ARG A 41 37.99 34.24 41.99
C ARG A 41 38.85 33.33 42.87
N LEU A 42 39.98 33.83 43.40
CA LEU A 42 40.84 33.10 44.35
C LEU A 42 40.11 32.83 45.68
N LEU A 43 39.44 33.83 46.26
CA LEU A 43 38.66 33.66 47.49
C LEU A 43 37.55 32.61 47.34
N ARG A 44 36.82 32.65 46.22
CA ARG A 44 35.81 31.61 45.92
C ARG A 44 36.42 30.21 45.87
N ARG A 45 37.70 30.03 45.54
CA ARG A 45 38.33 28.70 45.53
C ARG A 45 38.82 28.24 46.87
N ILE A 46 39.29 29.18 47.70
CA ILE A 46 39.55 28.94 49.12
C ILE A 46 38.25 28.49 49.81
N ASP A 47 37.11 29.10 49.45
CA ASP A 47 35.77 28.71 49.94
C ASP A 47 35.20 27.44 49.28
N GLY A 48 35.98 26.73 48.44
CA GLY A 48 35.57 25.47 47.79
C GLY A 48 34.59 25.60 46.61
N ILE A 49 34.41 26.81 46.05
CA ILE A 49 33.46 27.08 44.95
C ILE A 49 34.16 27.05 43.58
N PHE A 50 34.12 25.90 42.91
CA PHE A 50 34.72 25.65 41.58
C PHE A 50 33.95 26.31 40.40
N PRO A 51 34.55 26.47 39.20
CA PRO A 51 33.91 27.13 38.09
C PRO A 51 32.83 26.20 37.51
N ARG A 52 31.68 26.75 37.11
CA ARG A 52 30.61 25.96 36.50
C ARG A 52 30.95 25.45 35.08
N ALA A 53 32.01 25.97 34.46
CA ALA A 53 32.45 25.58 33.13
C ALA A 53 33.19 24.24 33.20
N GLY A 54 32.59 23.20 32.60
CA GLY A 54 33.16 21.84 32.57
C GLY A 54 32.47 20.83 33.49
N ASN A 55 31.62 21.28 34.42
CA ASN A 55 30.78 20.36 35.19
C ASN A 55 29.79 19.63 34.27
N PRO A 56 29.62 18.30 34.43
CA PRO A 56 28.54 17.57 33.77
C PRO A 56 27.21 18.24 34.12
N ALA A 57 26.30 18.35 33.15
CA ALA A 57 24.97 18.88 33.43
C ALA A 57 24.28 18.01 34.49
N THR A 58 24.13 18.54 35.70
CA THR A 58 23.56 17.84 36.86
C THR A 58 22.07 17.55 36.73
N ASN A 59 21.37 18.23 35.81
CA ASN A 59 19.94 18.05 35.51
C ASN A 59 19.70 17.47 34.10
N THR A 60 20.39 16.39 33.75
CA THR A 60 20.03 15.61 32.55
C THR A 60 18.81 14.75 32.86
N LYS A 61 17.79 14.75 31.98
CA LYS A 61 16.56 13.96 32.21
C LYS A 61 16.84 12.45 32.19
N LEU A 62 17.78 12.03 31.35
CA LEU A 62 18.30 10.66 31.28
C LEU A 62 19.61 10.55 32.07
N SER A 63 19.80 9.41 32.74
CA SER A 63 21.06 9.07 33.39
C SER A 63 22.15 8.73 32.37
N LYS A 64 23.43 8.75 32.79
CA LYS A 64 24.55 8.40 31.89
C LYS A 64 24.43 6.99 31.29
N PRO A 65 24.04 5.95 32.03
CA PRO A 65 23.76 4.63 31.45
C PRO A 65 22.60 4.64 30.45
N GLU A 66 21.50 5.37 30.74
CA GLU A 66 20.34 5.48 29.84
C GLU A 66 20.72 6.20 28.53
N GLU A 67 21.49 7.29 28.60
CA GLU A 67 22.01 7.94 27.39
C GLU A 67 22.95 7.01 26.60
N THR A 68 23.79 6.24 27.29
CA THR A 68 24.69 5.27 26.64
C THR A 68 23.91 4.17 25.93
N ALA A 69 22.82 3.68 26.55
CA ALA A 69 21.93 2.70 25.93
C ALA A 69 21.23 3.27 24.69
N LEU A 70 20.79 4.53 24.74
CA LEU A 70 20.21 5.22 23.59
C LEU A 70 21.23 5.39 22.44
N CYS A 71 22.48 5.73 22.74
CA CYS A 71 23.54 5.78 21.72
C CYS A 71 23.75 4.41 21.07
N ARG A 72 23.90 3.34 21.87
CA ARG A 72 24.02 1.97 21.35
C ARG A 72 22.85 1.56 20.47
N TYR A 73 21.64 2.01 20.81
CA TYR A 73 20.45 1.75 20.02
C TYR A 73 20.47 2.49 18.68
N ILE A 74 20.87 3.77 18.67
CA ILE A 74 21.05 4.54 17.42
C ILE A 74 22.13 3.88 16.54
N ASP A 75 23.26 3.49 17.13
CA ASP A 75 24.35 2.84 16.42
C ASP A 75 23.92 1.48 15.84
N ARG A 76 23.06 0.74 16.54
CA ARG A 76 22.46 -0.50 16.04
C ARG A 76 21.58 -0.23 14.82
N LEU A 77 20.77 0.83 14.83
CA LEU A 77 19.90 1.19 13.70
C LEU A 77 20.73 1.60 12.47
N ASP A 78 21.84 2.30 12.68
CA ASP A 78 22.79 2.61 11.60
C ASP A 78 23.42 1.35 10.98
N ARG A 79 23.74 0.33 11.78
CA ARG A 79 24.28 -0.96 11.28
C ARG A 79 23.31 -1.70 10.37
N ILE A 80 22.01 -1.64 10.66
CA ILE A 80 20.96 -2.19 9.79
C ILE A 80 20.51 -1.22 8.69
N ASN A 81 21.30 -0.16 8.47
CA ASN A 81 21.09 0.86 7.44
C ASN A 81 19.73 1.57 7.55
N LEU A 82 19.24 1.78 8.77
CA LEU A 82 18.03 2.55 9.05
C LEU A 82 18.38 3.93 9.63
N PRO A 83 18.19 5.02 8.86
CA PRO A 83 18.47 6.36 9.34
C PRO A 83 17.49 6.79 10.44
N THR A 84 18.00 7.23 11.58
CA THR A 84 17.17 7.68 12.70
C THR A 84 16.78 9.15 12.58
N ARG A 85 15.47 9.44 12.69
CA ARG A 85 14.95 10.82 12.72
C ARG A 85 15.05 11.41 14.13
N LYS A 86 15.13 12.75 14.24
CA LYS A 86 15.08 13.45 15.55
C LYS A 86 13.85 13.10 16.39
N ALA A 87 12.71 12.88 15.74
CA ALA A 87 11.48 12.45 16.40
C ALA A 87 11.66 11.08 17.09
N PHE A 88 12.25 10.11 16.39
CA PHE A 88 12.53 8.78 16.92
C PHE A 88 13.41 8.82 18.18
N ILE A 89 14.48 9.62 18.16
CA ILE A 89 15.39 9.79 19.31
C ILE A 89 14.62 10.36 20.51
N ARG A 90 13.77 11.37 20.27
CA ARG A 90 12.92 11.96 21.30
C ARG A 90 11.94 10.94 21.88
N ASP A 91 11.30 10.15 21.02
CA ASP A 91 10.25 9.22 21.42
C ASP A 91 10.85 8.02 22.18
N THR A 92 12.05 7.59 21.81
CA THR A 92 12.84 6.60 22.56
C THR A 92 13.29 7.13 23.92
N ALA A 93 13.77 8.37 23.99
CA ALA A 93 14.12 9.00 25.27
C ALA A 93 12.89 9.13 26.19
N ASN A 94 11.74 9.54 25.65
CA ASN A 94 10.47 9.59 26.39
C ASN A 94 10.01 8.21 26.85
N TYR A 95 10.23 7.17 26.05
CA TYR A 95 9.92 5.79 26.44
C TYR A 95 10.75 5.35 27.67
N ILE A 96 12.05 5.61 27.68
CA ILE A 96 12.91 5.31 28.85
C ILE A 96 12.39 6.02 30.10
N LEU A 97 12.01 7.30 29.98
CA LEU A 97 11.48 8.07 31.10
C LEU A 97 10.14 7.53 31.61
N ARG A 98 9.27 7.07 30.73
CA ARG A 98 8.00 6.43 31.10
C ARG A 98 8.24 5.07 31.75
N ALA A 99 9.17 4.27 31.23
CA ALA A 99 9.50 2.96 31.79
C ALA A 99 10.14 3.07 33.18
N ARG A 100 10.85 4.16 33.45
CA ARG A 100 11.42 4.48 34.77
C ARG A 100 10.38 4.96 35.79
N ALA A 101 9.32 5.63 35.35
CA ALA A 101 8.24 6.06 36.23
C ALA A 101 7.49 4.82 36.75
N SER A 102 7.54 4.60 38.07
CA SER A 102 6.89 3.45 38.70
C SER A 102 5.38 3.50 38.44
N ARG A 103 4.74 2.33 38.24
CA ARG A 103 3.26 2.21 38.17
C ARG A 103 2.51 2.85 39.36
N ALA A 104 3.21 3.13 40.47
CA ALA A 104 2.69 3.71 41.70
C ALA A 104 2.67 5.25 41.73
N GLU A 105 3.39 5.95 40.85
CA GLU A 105 3.39 7.42 40.78
C GLU A 105 2.45 7.87 39.65
N GLN A 106 1.21 8.17 40.01
CA GLN A 106 0.15 8.72 39.15
C GLN A 106 0.41 10.18 38.72
N ALA A 107 1.64 10.49 38.30
CA ALA A 107 1.99 11.76 37.67
C ALA A 107 2.51 11.49 36.25
N ASP A 108 2.11 12.33 35.29
CA ASP A 108 2.60 12.22 33.91
C ASP A 108 4.14 12.18 33.89
N PRO A 109 4.76 11.11 33.33
CA PRO A 109 6.20 10.97 33.35
C PRO A 109 6.88 12.16 32.67
N PRO A 110 8.02 12.65 33.21
CA PRO A 110 8.70 13.79 32.63
C PRO A 110 9.09 13.51 31.17
N THR A 111 8.76 14.41 30.25
CA THR A 111 9.09 14.26 28.82
C THR A 111 10.26 15.15 28.39
N VAL A 112 11.07 14.72 27.43
CA VAL A 112 12.10 15.55 26.82
C VAL A 112 11.50 16.56 25.83
N GLY A 113 11.95 17.81 25.90
CA GLY A 113 11.51 18.88 25.00
C GLY A 113 12.23 18.82 23.62
N LYS A 114 11.72 19.56 22.63
CA LYS A 114 12.27 19.59 21.25
C LYS A 114 13.78 19.89 21.20
N LYS A 115 14.25 20.88 21.97
CA LYS A 115 15.67 21.28 22.05
C LYS A 115 16.57 20.29 22.81
N TRP A 116 16.00 19.25 23.44
CA TRP A 116 16.80 18.24 24.12
C TRP A 116 17.55 17.37 23.10
N VAL A 117 16.90 16.99 21.99
CA VAL A 117 17.50 16.15 20.94
C VAL A 117 18.69 16.85 20.30
N ASP A 118 18.57 18.14 19.96
CA ASP A 118 19.69 18.90 19.37
C ASP A 118 20.91 18.94 20.32
N ARG A 119 20.66 19.06 21.62
CA ARG A 119 21.72 19.03 22.65
C ARG A 119 22.30 17.63 22.83
N PHE A 120 21.48 16.58 22.72
CA PHE A 120 21.91 15.18 22.77
C PHE A 120 22.86 14.87 21.61
N ILE A 121 22.43 15.18 20.37
CA ILE A 121 23.22 15.00 19.14
C ILE A 121 24.57 15.71 19.26
N LYS A 122 24.56 16.99 19.64
CA LYS A 122 25.80 17.78 19.82
C LYS A 122 26.72 17.22 20.91
N ARG A 123 26.16 16.68 21.99
CA ARG A 123 26.92 16.12 23.12
C ARG A 123 27.61 14.80 22.75
N HIS A 124 26.93 13.95 21.98
CA HIS A 124 27.43 12.63 21.57
C HIS A 124 28.11 12.63 20.19
N LYS A 125 28.23 13.80 19.55
CA LYS A 125 28.91 14.01 18.26
C LYS A 125 28.30 13.22 17.10
N TYR A 126 26.97 13.09 17.10
CA TYR A 126 26.25 12.61 15.92
C TYR A 126 26.09 13.73 14.89
N ASP A 127 26.13 13.39 13.61
CA ASP A 127 25.90 14.33 12.51
C ASP A 127 24.42 14.41 12.13
N ILE A 128 23.98 15.58 11.68
CA ILE A 128 22.65 15.79 11.12
C ILE A 128 22.82 16.08 9.63
N VAL A 129 22.43 15.13 8.80
CA VAL A 129 22.43 15.30 7.35
C VAL A 129 21.01 15.71 6.90
N PRO A 130 20.83 16.85 6.21
CA PRO A 130 19.52 17.26 5.72
C PRO A 130 19.00 16.30 4.65
N SER A 131 17.69 16.03 4.67
CA SER A 131 17.09 15.06 3.76
C SER A 131 17.24 15.43 2.28
N HIS A 132 17.14 16.73 1.96
CA HIS A 132 17.24 17.23 0.59
C HIS A 132 18.65 17.16 0.00
N VAL A 133 19.70 17.12 0.84
CA VAL A 133 21.09 16.92 0.39
C VAL A 133 21.29 15.45 -0.02
N LEU A 134 20.55 14.54 0.61
CA LEU A 134 20.47 13.14 0.17
C LEU A 134 19.65 13.04 -1.14
N ASP A 135 18.59 13.85 -1.31
CA ASP A 135 17.73 13.91 -2.52
C ASP A 135 18.38 14.53 -3.77
N ALA A 136 19.21 15.56 -3.61
CA ALA A 136 19.85 16.25 -4.72
C ALA A 136 20.97 15.43 -5.40
N ASN A 137 21.47 14.39 -4.72
CA ASN A 137 22.61 13.58 -5.15
C ASN A 137 22.21 12.34 -5.98
N ARG A 138 21.27 12.47 -6.93
CA ARG A 138 20.95 11.39 -7.88
C ARG A 138 22.19 10.87 -8.65
N GLN A 139 23.19 11.73 -8.90
CA GLN A 139 24.46 11.34 -9.53
C GLN A 139 25.46 10.66 -8.58
N ALA A 140 25.40 10.91 -7.26
CA ALA A 140 26.24 10.20 -6.28
C ALA A 140 25.60 8.88 -5.79
N SER A 141 24.34 8.61 -6.17
CA SER A 141 23.61 7.38 -5.82
C SER A 141 24.03 6.18 -6.69
N GLU A 142 24.81 6.45 -7.73
CA GLU A 142 25.53 5.48 -8.54
C GLU A 142 27.01 5.39 -8.14
N ASP A 143 27.40 5.93 -6.98
CA ASP A 143 28.76 5.75 -6.47
C ASP A 143 29.01 4.25 -6.21
N PRO A 144 29.90 3.60 -6.98
CA PRO A 144 30.21 2.19 -6.80
C PRO A 144 30.75 1.89 -5.41
N GLU A 145 31.45 2.84 -4.77
CA GLU A 145 31.99 2.66 -3.43
C GLU A 145 30.88 2.61 -2.38
N ALA A 146 29.93 3.54 -2.40
CA ALA A 146 28.78 3.54 -1.50
C ALA A 146 27.92 2.27 -1.66
N ILE A 147 27.67 1.83 -2.89
CA ILE A 147 26.90 0.60 -3.16
C ILE A 147 27.67 -0.63 -2.68
N ASN A 148 28.99 -0.68 -2.90
CA ASN A 148 29.81 -1.79 -2.43
C ASN A 148 29.83 -1.84 -0.89
N ALA A 149 30.00 -0.69 -0.23
CA ALA A 149 29.94 -0.58 1.22
C ALA A 149 28.59 -1.07 1.77
N TRP A 150 27.48 -0.75 1.09
CA TRP A 150 26.17 -1.28 1.45
C TRP A 150 26.08 -2.80 1.29
N PHE A 151 26.59 -3.37 0.18
CA PHE A 151 26.62 -4.82 -0.02
C PHE A 151 27.48 -5.54 1.03
N LEU A 152 28.56 -4.92 1.49
CA LEU A 152 29.38 -5.45 2.58
C LEU A 152 28.61 -5.44 3.91
N LYS A 153 27.90 -4.35 4.23
CA LYS A 153 27.00 -4.28 5.40
C LYS A 153 25.90 -5.34 5.32
N TYR A 154 25.24 -5.47 4.17
CA TYR A 154 24.21 -6.49 3.93
C TYR A 154 24.74 -7.90 4.20
N LYS A 155 25.91 -8.24 3.62
CA LYS A 155 26.56 -9.54 3.84
C LYS A 155 26.89 -9.79 5.31
N ALA A 156 27.38 -8.76 6.01
CA ALA A 156 27.69 -8.84 7.43
C ALA A 156 26.44 -9.10 8.29
N VAL A 157 25.34 -8.39 8.03
CA VAL A 157 24.06 -8.58 8.76
C VAL A 157 23.47 -9.97 8.52
N VAL A 158 23.49 -10.44 7.25
CA VAL A 158 23.04 -11.80 6.91
C VAL A 158 23.84 -12.85 7.66
N ALA A 159 25.17 -12.69 7.73
CA ALA A 159 26.05 -13.61 8.44
C ALA A 159 25.89 -13.54 9.97
N GLU A 160 25.83 -12.33 10.55
CA GLU A 160 25.67 -12.11 12.00
C GLU A 160 24.38 -12.72 12.54
N HIS A 161 23.30 -12.66 11.76
CA HIS A 161 21.99 -13.17 12.16
C HIS A 161 21.68 -14.57 11.63
N GLY A 162 22.59 -15.21 10.89
CA GLY A 162 22.42 -16.55 10.33
C GLY A 162 21.21 -16.66 9.39
N ILE A 163 20.97 -15.61 8.59
CA ILE A 163 19.77 -15.51 7.75
C ILE A 163 19.95 -16.37 6.50
N VAL A 164 19.03 -17.32 6.29
CA VAL A 164 18.97 -18.17 5.11
C VAL A 164 18.18 -17.50 3.98
N ALA A 165 18.40 -17.93 2.73
CA ALA A 165 17.76 -17.31 1.56
C ALA A 165 16.22 -17.32 1.63
N ASP A 166 15.61 -18.38 2.13
CA ASP A 166 14.15 -18.50 2.35
C ASP A 166 13.56 -17.38 3.23
N ASP A 167 14.40 -16.81 4.10
CA ASP A 167 14.02 -15.81 5.09
C ASP A 167 14.42 -14.38 4.69
N ILE A 168 14.85 -14.18 3.44
CA ILE A 168 15.15 -12.86 2.88
C ILE A 168 13.92 -12.37 2.10
N TRP A 169 13.36 -11.26 2.54
CA TRP A 169 12.17 -10.65 1.96
C TRP A 169 12.48 -9.23 1.48
N ASN A 170 11.86 -8.80 0.39
CA ASN A 170 11.83 -7.42 -0.05
C ASN A 170 10.39 -6.90 -0.03
N MET A 171 10.18 -5.75 0.62
CA MET A 171 8.93 -4.99 0.64
C MET A 171 9.08 -3.66 -0.08
N ASP A 172 8.03 -3.25 -0.78
CA ASP A 172 7.89 -1.89 -1.30
C ASP A 172 6.44 -1.50 -1.59
N GLU A 173 6.21 -0.20 -1.78
CA GLU A 173 4.96 0.42 -2.14
C GLU A 173 4.92 0.88 -3.60
N THR A 174 3.84 0.58 -4.32
CA THR A 174 3.57 1.13 -5.65
C THR A 174 2.20 1.79 -5.72
N GLY A 175 2.18 3.03 -6.22
CA GLY A 175 0.97 3.79 -6.48
C GLY A 175 0.32 3.44 -7.82
N PHE A 176 -1.01 3.45 -7.82
CA PHE A 176 -1.90 3.37 -8.96
C PHE A 176 -2.79 4.61 -9.01
N GLN A 177 -2.95 5.18 -10.20
CA GLN A 177 -3.93 6.24 -10.45
C GLN A 177 -5.21 5.61 -10.99
N ILE A 178 -6.25 5.61 -10.17
CA ILE A 178 -7.58 5.15 -10.54
C ILE A 178 -8.28 6.29 -11.29
N GLY A 179 -8.65 6.04 -12.54
CA GLY A 179 -9.37 6.97 -13.41
C GLY A 179 -8.58 7.51 -14.60
N VAL A 180 -7.25 7.32 -14.64
CA VAL A 180 -6.40 7.72 -15.77
C VAL A 180 -6.03 6.49 -16.60
N GLY A 181 -6.63 6.35 -17.79
CA GLY A 181 -6.12 5.47 -18.83
C GLY A 181 -4.78 6.01 -19.38
N LYS A 182 -3.85 5.13 -19.78
CA LYS A 182 -2.64 5.58 -20.48
C LYS A 182 -3.00 6.19 -21.83
N ASP A 183 -2.17 7.11 -22.32
CA ASP A 183 -2.23 7.58 -23.71
C ASP A 183 -2.17 6.37 -24.65
N GLN A 184 -3.26 6.11 -25.37
CA GLN A 184 -3.32 5.05 -26.36
C GLN A 184 -3.08 5.62 -27.74
N MET A 185 -2.18 4.99 -28.50
CA MET A 185 -2.07 5.30 -29.92
C MET A 185 -3.28 4.71 -30.65
N VAL A 186 -4.12 5.58 -31.18
CA VAL A 186 -5.30 5.18 -31.96
C VAL A 186 -4.91 5.03 -33.42
N VAL A 187 -5.07 3.84 -33.98
CA VAL A 187 -4.94 3.61 -35.42
C VAL A 187 -6.24 4.07 -36.09
N THR A 188 -6.20 5.19 -36.82
CA THR A 188 -7.37 5.75 -37.51
C THR A 188 -7.02 6.28 -38.90
N LYS A 189 -7.94 6.15 -39.86
CA LYS A 189 -7.85 6.79 -41.19
C LYS A 189 -8.18 8.29 -41.14
N ARG A 190 -8.63 8.83 -40.00
CA ARG A 190 -9.01 10.24 -39.83
C ARG A 190 -7.82 11.04 -39.27
N ARG A 191 -7.43 12.13 -39.94
CA ARG A 191 -6.36 13.06 -39.48
C ARG A 191 -6.61 13.69 -38.10
N ARG A 192 -7.87 13.69 -37.63
CA ARG A 192 -8.25 14.06 -36.26
C ARG A 192 -8.91 12.84 -35.60
N ALA A 193 -8.18 12.18 -34.70
CA ALA A 193 -8.75 11.19 -33.81
C ALA A 193 -9.66 11.90 -32.79
N HIS A 194 -10.86 11.38 -32.55
CA HIS A 194 -11.61 11.75 -31.36
C HIS A 194 -10.89 11.11 -30.17
N TYR A 195 -10.29 11.93 -29.31
CA TYR A 195 -9.79 11.47 -28.03
C TYR A 195 -10.99 10.97 -27.21
N PHE A 196 -10.95 9.73 -26.76
CA PHE A 196 -11.87 9.29 -25.70
C PHE A 196 -11.56 10.16 -24.48
N SER A 197 -12.53 10.95 -24.04
CA SER A 197 -12.40 11.75 -22.83
C SER A 197 -12.31 10.80 -21.64
N LEU A 198 -11.10 10.55 -21.15
CA LEU A 198 -10.89 9.79 -19.93
C LEU A 198 -11.42 10.61 -18.72
N PRO A 199 -12.10 9.98 -17.76
CA PRO A 199 -12.58 10.65 -16.56
C PRO A 199 -11.45 11.37 -15.81
N THR A 200 -11.68 12.58 -15.35
CA THR A 200 -10.70 13.41 -14.61
C THR A 200 -10.54 13.03 -13.14
N ASN A 201 -11.23 12.00 -12.65
CA ASN A 201 -11.11 11.59 -11.24
C ASN A 201 -9.74 10.92 -11.04
N ARG A 202 -8.88 11.50 -10.20
CA ARG A 202 -7.51 11.04 -9.92
C ARG A 202 -7.45 10.40 -8.54
N GLU A 203 -8.24 9.37 -8.31
CA GLU A 203 -8.18 8.66 -7.03
C GLU A 203 -6.88 7.86 -6.95
N SER A 204 -6.16 7.98 -5.84
CA SER A 204 -4.97 7.18 -5.56
C SER A 204 -5.36 5.86 -4.87
N ALA A 205 -4.67 4.79 -5.28
CA ALA A 205 -4.56 3.55 -4.54
C ALA A 205 -3.09 3.15 -4.47
N THR A 206 -2.67 2.56 -3.37
CA THR A 206 -1.29 2.10 -3.16
C THR A 206 -1.33 0.62 -2.84
N ALA A 207 -0.49 -0.18 -3.49
CA ALA A 207 -0.26 -1.57 -3.11
C ALA A 207 1.08 -1.67 -2.39
N VAL A 208 1.07 -2.27 -1.20
CA VAL A 208 2.28 -2.64 -0.47
C VAL A 208 2.48 -4.14 -0.68
N GLU A 209 3.56 -4.48 -1.35
CA GLU A 209 3.88 -5.85 -1.79
C GLU A 209 5.11 -6.37 -1.04
N ALA A 210 5.19 -7.70 -0.86
CA ALA A 210 6.41 -8.32 -0.36
C ALA A 210 6.69 -9.67 -1.04
N ILE A 211 7.93 -9.85 -1.47
CA ILE A 211 8.43 -11.05 -2.15
C ILE A 211 9.63 -11.63 -1.41
N SER A 212 9.76 -12.96 -1.41
CA SER A 212 10.91 -13.67 -0.84
C SER A 212 11.96 -13.96 -1.91
N ALA A 213 13.21 -14.13 -1.48
CA ALA A 213 14.30 -14.51 -2.38
C ALA A 213 14.13 -15.91 -3.01
N THR A 214 13.22 -16.72 -2.47
CA THR A 214 12.86 -18.05 -2.99
C THR A 214 11.59 -18.05 -3.84
N GLY A 215 11.12 -16.89 -4.30
CA GLY A 215 10.03 -16.83 -5.28
C GLY A 215 8.61 -16.77 -4.71
N ARG A 216 8.44 -16.73 -3.38
CA ARG A 216 7.13 -16.56 -2.72
C ARG A 216 6.70 -15.09 -2.69
N VAL A 217 5.39 -14.85 -2.69
CA VAL A 217 4.76 -13.52 -2.54
C VAL A 217 3.65 -13.61 -1.49
N ILE A 218 3.53 -12.62 -0.61
CA ILE A 218 2.44 -12.58 0.39
C ILE A 218 1.14 -12.01 -0.23
N PRO A 219 -0.03 -12.21 0.40
CA PRO A 219 -1.25 -11.52 -0.01
C PRO A 219 -1.07 -10.00 0.01
N VAL A 220 -1.65 -9.30 -0.97
CA VAL A 220 -1.47 -7.85 -1.11
C VAL A 220 -2.10 -7.09 0.05
N PHE A 221 -1.42 -6.01 0.44
CA PHE A 221 -1.95 -5.00 1.34
C PHE A 221 -2.23 -3.74 0.51
N LEU A 222 -3.51 -3.40 0.33
CA LEU A 222 -3.95 -2.26 -0.46
C LEU A 222 -4.32 -1.09 0.46
N ILE A 223 -3.88 0.11 0.12
CA ILE A 223 -4.26 1.35 0.77
C ILE A 223 -5.12 2.13 -0.23
N LEU A 224 -6.39 2.31 0.09
CA LEU A 224 -7.32 3.06 -0.74
C LEU A 224 -7.55 4.45 -0.14
N SER A 225 -7.64 5.45 -1.02
CA SER A 225 -8.08 6.79 -0.63
C SER A 225 -9.50 6.76 -0.03
N GLY A 226 -9.69 7.37 1.13
CA GLY A 226 -10.97 7.44 1.83
C GLY A 226 -10.85 7.23 3.34
N THR A 227 -11.96 7.44 4.03
CA THR A 227 -12.05 7.29 5.50
C THR A 227 -12.93 6.13 5.94
N MET A 228 -13.66 5.51 5.00
CA MET A 228 -14.64 4.47 5.28
C MET A 228 -14.42 3.26 4.38
N HIS A 229 -14.52 2.07 4.98
CA HIS A 229 -14.63 0.82 4.24
C HIS A 229 -16.05 0.65 3.70
N MET A 230 -16.16 0.41 2.40
CA MET A 230 -17.45 0.28 1.72
C MET A 230 -17.76 -1.19 1.40
N ALA A 231 -19.00 -1.62 1.59
CA ALA A 231 -19.42 -3.01 1.43
C ALA A 231 -19.16 -3.56 0.03
N ASN A 232 -19.37 -2.73 -1.00
CA ASN A 232 -19.20 -3.13 -2.40
C ASN A 232 -17.74 -3.48 -2.76
N TRP A 233 -16.74 -2.97 -2.02
CA TRP A 233 -15.33 -3.34 -2.21
C TRP A 233 -15.08 -4.82 -1.92
N TYR A 234 -15.89 -5.43 -1.05
CA TYR A 234 -15.70 -6.79 -0.55
C TYR A 234 -16.66 -7.82 -1.14
N ARG A 235 -17.65 -7.36 -1.92
CA ARG A 235 -18.61 -8.21 -2.64
C ARG A 235 -18.06 -8.74 -3.98
N LEU A 236 -16.86 -8.29 -4.37
CA LEU A 236 -16.14 -8.77 -5.55
C LEU A 236 -15.65 -10.19 -5.33
N GLU A 237 -16.00 -11.13 -6.19
CA GLU A 237 -15.57 -12.53 -6.08
C GLU A 237 -14.11 -12.71 -6.47
N GLU A 238 -13.63 -11.84 -7.37
CA GLU A 238 -12.27 -11.82 -7.92
C GLU A 238 -11.21 -11.44 -6.88
N LEU A 239 -11.63 -10.91 -5.73
CA LEU A 239 -10.73 -10.44 -4.67
C LEU A 239 -10.44 -11.56 -3.67
N ASP A 240 -9.15 -11.86 -3.49
CA ASP A 240 -8.69 -12.90 -2.58
C ASP A 240 -9.07 -12.61 -1.13
N LYS A 241 -9.48 -13.66 -0.40
CA LYS A 241 -9.93 -13.59 1.00
C LYS A 241 -8.88 -13.01 1.94
N ASP A 242 -7.62 -13.27 1.63
CA ASP A 242 -6.46 -12.94 2.45
C ASP A 242 -5.91 -11.53 2.16
N THR A 243 -6.46 -10.85 1.15
CA THR A 243 -6.12 -9.46 0.85
C THR A 243 -6.53 -8.56 2.01
N VAL A 244 -5.63 -7.66 2.39
CA VAL A 244 -5.91 -6.62 3.39
C VAL A 244 -6.13 -5.31 2.67
N ILE A 245 -7.19 -4.61 3.05
CA ILE A 245 -7.45 -3.24 2.60
C ILE A 245 -7.36 -2.33 3.82
N GLY A 246 -6.52 -1.31 3.75
CA GLY A 246 -6.50 -0.15 4.63
C GLY A 246 -7.07 1.09 3.93
N THR A 247 -7.56 2.04 4.72
CA THR A 247 -8.03 3.33 4.20
C THR A 247 -7.25 4.48 4.80
N SER A 248 -6.85 5.45 3.97
CA SER A 248 -6.33 6.74 4.43
C SER A 248 -6.91 7.88 3.59
N PRO A 249 -7.09 9.09 4.14
CA PRO A 249 -7.65 10.21 3.39
C PRO A 249 -6.92 10.50 2.07
N THR A 250 -5.62 10.28 2.03
CA THR A 250 -4.75 10.58 0.89
C THR A 250 -4.45 9.37 0.00
N GLY A 251 -4.78 8.16 0.43
CA GLY A 251 -4.41 6.91 -0.24
C GLY A 251 -2.94 6.51 -0.08
N TYR A 252 -2.17 7.25 0.75
CA TYR A 252 -0.79 6.93 1.11
C TYR A 252 -0.69 6.26 2.48
N SER A 253 0.44 5.61 2.73
CA SER A 253 0.77 4.99 4.01
C SER A 253 0.92 6.02 5.14
N ASN A 254 0.74 5.53 6.36
CA ASN A 254 0.96 6.27 7.61
C ASN A 254 1.47 5.30 8.68
N ASP A 255 1.80 5.81 9.87
CA ASP A 255 2.41 4.99 10.92
C ASP A 255 1.50 3.86 11.41
N GLU A 256 0.18 4.08 11.44
CA GLU A 256 -0.81 3.07 11.82
C GLU A 256 -0.92 1.96 10.75
N LEU A 257 -0.96 2.34 9.48
CA LEU A 257 -1.01 1.41 8.35
C LEU A 257 0.29 0.62 8.21
N SER A 258 1.43 1.25 8.49
CA SER A 258 2.73 0.58 8.46
C SER A 258 2.86 -0.44 9.59
N MET A 259 2.33 -0.12 10.78
CA MET A 259 2.20 -1.09 11.87
C MET A 259 1.28 -2.26 11.49
N ALA A 260 0.11 -1.96 10.90
CA ALA A 260 -0.80 -3.01 10.45
C ALA A 260 -0.18 -3.88 9.34
N TRP A 261 0.65 -3.28 8.48
CA TRP A 261 1.36 -4.00 7.43
C TRP A 261 2.43 -4.95 7.99
N ILE A 262 3.25 -4.55 8.97
CA ILE A 262 4.25 -5.47 9.54
C ILE A 262 3.60 -6.62 10.31
N GLN A 263 2.44 -6.40 10.93
CA GLN A 263 1.62 -7.46 11.53
C GLN A 263 1.08 -8.43 10.47
N HIS A 264 0.66 -7.91 9.32
CA HIS A 264 0.27 -8.71 8.16
C HIS A 264 1.46 -9.53 7.64
N PHE A 265 2.63 -8.91 7.46
CA PHE A 265 3.85 -9.60 7.06
C PHE A 265 4.22 -10.74 8.02
N GLU A 266 4.19 -10.50 9.33
CA GLU A 266 4.43 -11.53 10.35
C GLU A 266 3.44 -12.69 10.22
N ALA A 267 2.15 -12.39 10.07
CA ALA A 267 1.09 -13.40 9.99
C ALA A 267 1.29 -14.38 8.81
N TYR A 268 1.79 -13.90 7.66
CA TYR A 268 1.97 -14.71 6.46
C TYR A 268 3.37 -15.31 6.30
N THR A 269 4.40 -14.76 6.96
CA THR A 269 5.78 -15.26 6.79
C THR A 269 6.25 -16.15 7.94
N LYS A 270 5.68 -16.00 9.16
CA LYS A 270 6.14 -16.75 10.35
C LYS A 270 6.11 -18.26 10.18
N LYS A 271 5.02 -18.80 9.63
CA LYS A 271 4.85 -20.26 9.45
C LYS A 271 5.79 -20.84 8.40
N GLY A 272 6.26 -20.00 7.46
CA GLY A 272 7.14 -20.41 6.37
C GLY A 272 8.62 -20.11 6.63
N ALA A 273 8.96 -19.62 7.83
CA ALA A 273 10.32 -19.28 8.21
C ALA A 273 11.15 -20.55 8.45
N VAL A 274 12.39 -20.55 7.97
CA VAL A 274 13.28 -21.73 8.03
C VAL A 274 14.34 -21.56 9.12
N GLY A 275 14.95 -20.39 9.19
CA GLY A 275 15.91 -19.97 10.19
C GLY A 275 15.27 -19.26 11.39
N SER A 276 16.12 -18.78 12.30
CA SER A 276 15.68 -18.10 13.53
C SER A 276 15.22 -16.67 13.32
N LYS A 277 15.61 -16.02 12.21
CA LYS A 277 15.31 -14.61 11.92
C LYS A 277 15.00 -14.41 10.43
N ARG A 278 14.10 -13.47 10.15
CA ARG A 278 13.77 -13.03 8.79
C ARG A 278 14.35 -11.64 8.50
N LEU A 279 15.00 -11.48 7.35
CA LEU A 279 15.46 -10.17 6.87
C LEU A 279 14.36 -9.52 6.05
N LEU A 280 14.03 -8.28 6.37
CA LEU A 280 13.10 -7.46 5.60
C LEU A 280 13.83 -6.29 4.96
N LEU A 281 14.07 -6.38 3.64
CA LEU A 281 14.64 -5.34 2.82
C LEU A 281 13.57 -4.32 2.43
N MET A 282 13.74 -3.07 2.84
CA MET A 282 12.77 -1.99 2.62
C MET A 282 13.49 -0.66 2.35
N ASP A 283 12.78 0.33 1.82
CA ASP A 283 13.34 1.68 1.70
C ASP A 283 13.61 2.26 3.10
N GLY A 284 14.87 2.57 3.39
CA GLY A 284 15.30 3.13 4.67
C GLY A 284 14.79 4.55 4.91
N TYR A 285 14.26 5.22 3.88
CA TYR A 285 13.88 6.62 3.96
C TYR A 285 12.43 6.89 4.40
N GLY A 286 11.61 5.84 4.50
CA GLY A 286 10.21 5.93 4.89
C GLY A 286 9.99 6.59 6.26
N SER A 287 8.93 7.39 6.38
CA SER A 287 8.46 8.00 7.63
C SER A 287 8.08 7.03 8.73
N HIS A 288 8.04 5.74 8.41
CA HIS A 288 7.23 4.76 9.11
C HIS A 288 8.03 3.78 9.97
N CYS A 289 9.36 3.93 10.06
CA CYS A 289 10.19 3.22 11.04
C CYS A 289 10.05 3.85 12.43
N THR A 290 8.83 3.84 12.99
CA THR A 290 8.59 4.31 14.35
C THR A 290 9.25 3.38 15.37
N ARG A 291 9.43 3.85 16.62
CA ARG A 291 9.99 3.02 17.69
C ARG A 291 9.17 1.76 17.90
N GLU A 292 7.85 1.89 17.84
CA GLU A 292 6.88 0.80 17.96
C GLU A 292 7.08 -0.22 16.84
N PHE A 293 7.28 0.24 15.60
CA PHE A 293 7.53 -0.63 14.44
C PHE A 293 8.81 -1.46 14.63
N ILE A 294 9.91 -0.82 15.04
CA ILE A 294 11.18 -1.51 15.30
C ILE A 294 11.05 -2.49 16.45
N GLN A 295 10.37 -2.11 17.54
CA GLN A 295 10.12 -3.00 18.66
C GLN A 295 9.34 -4.25 18.22
N TYR A 296 8.31 -4.07 17.40
CA TYR A 296 7.53 -5.21 16.88
C TYR A 296 8.38 -6.13 16.01
N CYS A 297 9.29 -5.57 15.21
CA CYS A 297 10.24 -6.37 14.43
C CYS A 297 11.15 -7.20 15.36
N ASP A 298 11.68 -6.59 16.41
CA ASP A 298 12.52 -7.27 17.41
C ASP A 298 11.78 -8.42 18.08
N ASP A 299 10.57 -8.15 18.56
CA ASP A 299 9.71 -9.14 19.24
C ASP A 299 9.31 -10.30 18.30
N SER A 300 9.25 -10.03 16.99
CA SER A 300 8.85 -11.00 15.96
C SER A 300 10.04 -11.67 15.24
N SER A 301 11.28 -11.42 15.70
CA SER A 301 12.51 -11.93 15.06
C SER A 301 12.63 -11.52 13.58
N ILE A 302 12.26 -10.28 13.28
CA ILE A 302 12.38 -9.64 11.98
C ILE A 302 13.51 -8.61 12.06
N VAL A 303 14.43 -8.64 11.11
CA VAL A 303 15.51 -7.67 10.96
C VAL A 303 15.16 -6.75 9.80
N PRO A 304 14.66 -5.53 10.04
CA PRO A 304 14.48 -4.57 8.96
C PRO A 304 15.84 -4.05 8.48
N PHE A 305 16.05 -3.96 7.18
CA PHE A 305 17.30 -3.51 6.58
C PHE A 305 17.03 -2.56 5.43
N GLY A 306 17.55 -1.33 5.55
CA GLY A 306 17.26 -0.25 4.62
C GLY A 306 18.11 -0.31 3.35
N PHE A 307 17.53 0.00 2.19
CA PHE A 307 18.32 0.34 1.00
C PHE A 307 19.00 1.71 1.14
N PRO A 308 20.15 1.94 0.46
CA PRO A 308 20.74 3.26 0.34
C PRO A 308 19.76 4.24 -0.32
N PRO A 309 19.77 5.52 0.05
CA PRO A 309 18.98 6.54 -0.62
C PRO A 309 19.15 6.47 -2.15
N HIS A 310 18.05 6.62 -2.90
CA HIS A 310 17.99 6.68 -4.38
C HIS A 310 18.56 5.48 -5.15
N SER A 311 18.88 4.38 -4.46
CA SER A 311 19.43 3.17 -5.08
C SER A 311 18.36 2.10 -5.40
N THR A 312 17.10 2.37 -5.07
CA THR A 312 15.95 1.48 -5.25
C THR A 312 15.87 0.88 -6.66
N HIS A 313 16.02 1.71 -7.69
CA HIS A 313 16.02 1.31 -9.10
C HIS A 313 17.20 0.41 -9.54
N LEU A 314 18.18 0.17 -8.65
CA LEU A 314 19.35 -0.70 -8.84
C LEU A 314 19.29 -1.94 -7.97
N LEU A 315 18.95 -1.76 -6.70
CA LEU A 315 19.10 -2.75 -5.64
C LEU A 315 17.79 -3.43 -5.23
N GLN A 316 16.65 -2.77 -5.42
CA GLN A 316 15.37 -3.24 -4.88
C GLN A 316 14.66 -4.18 -5.87
N PRO A 317 14.51 -5.47 -5.56
CA PRO A 317 13.91 -6.45 -6.49
C PRO A 317 12.55 -6.03 -7.06
N LEU A 318 11.67 -5.49 -6.22
CA LEU A 318 10.34 -5.05 -6.63
C LEU A 318 10.39 -3.97 -7.71
N ASP A 319 11.27 -2.96 -7.58
CA ASP A 319 11.41 -1.90 -8.58
C ASP A 319 12.18 -2.32 -9.83
N VAL A 320 13.24 -3.12 -9.64
CA VAL A 320 14.13 -3.52 -10.73
C VAL A 320 13.39 -4.41 -11.74
N VAL A 321 12.46 -5.24 -11.29
CA VAL A 321 11.80 -6.24 -12.15
C VAL A 321 10.29 -6.28 -12.05
N MET A 322 9.68 -6.11 -10.87
CA MET A 322 8.28 -6.53 -10.66
C MET A 322 7.27 -5.42 -10.97
N PHE A 323 7.54 -4.18 -10.58
CA PHE A 323 6.58 -3.09 -10.68
C PHE A 323 6.32 -2.61 -12.11
N GLN A 324 7.28 -2.75 -13.02
CA GLN A 324 7.05 -2.42 -14.43
C GLN A 324 6.05 -3.39 -15.10
N PRO A 325 6.22 -4.74 -15.04
CA PRO A 325 5.21 -5.70 -15.46
C PRO A 325 3.86 -5.51 -14.76
N LEU A 326 3.86 -5.26 -13.44
CA LEU A 326 2.62 -5.03 -12.69
C LEU A 326 1.83 -3.85 -13.26
N LYS A 327 2.49 -2.71 -13.50
CA LYS A 327 1.87 -1.52 -14.11
C LYS A 327 1.49 -1.75 -15.58
N HIS A 328 2.21 -2.59 -16.30
CA HIS A 328 1.88 -2.96 -17.68
C HIS A 328 0.60 -3.80 -17.73
N TYR A 329 0.53 -4.90 -16.98
CA TYR A 329 -0.66 -5.76 -16.94
C TYR A 329 -1.87 -5.05 -16.35
N HIS A 330 -1.67 -4.14 -15.40
CA HIS A 330 -2.74 -3.27 -14.91
C HIS A 330 -3.30 -2.39 -16.05
N ALA A 331 -2.43 -1.73 -16.82
CA ALA A 331 -2.85 -0.90 -17.94
C ALA A 331 -3.57 -1.73 -19.03
N GLU A 332 -3.09 -2.94 -19.32
CA GLU A 332 -3.76 -3.88 -20.23
C GLU A 332 -5.16 -4.27 -19.72
N ALA A 333 -5.29 -4.60 -18.43
CA ALA A 333 -6.57 -4.94 -17.82
C ALA A 333 -7.57 -3.78 -17.87
N LEU A 334 -7.11 -2.55 -17.63
CA LEU A 334 -7.95 -1.36 -17.74
C LEU A 334 -8.37 -1.08 -19.19
N ASP A 335 -7.48 -1.27 -20.17
CA ASP A 335 -7.82 -1.14 -21.60
C ASP A 335 -8.92 -2.11 -22.00
N LEU A 336 -8.85 -3.37 -21.55
CA LEU A 336 -9.89 -4.36 -21.80
C LEU A 336 -11.24 -3.94 -21.19
N ILE A 337 -11.26 -3.45 -19.95
CA ILE A 337 -12.47 -2.94 -19.29
C ILE A 337 -13.11 -1.80 -20.07
N VAL A 338 -12.30 -0.86 -20.58
CA VAL A 338 -12.79 0.28 -21.37
C VAL A 338 -13.33 -0.17 -22.72
N ARG A 339 -12.62 -1.08 -23.41
CA ARG A 339 -13.08 -1.65 -24.70
C ARG A 339 -14.37 -2.44 -24.58
N ASP A 340 -14.56 -3.12 -23.46
CA ASP A 340 -15.80 -3.85 -23.17
C ASP A 340 -16.97 -2.91 -22.75
N GLY A 341 -16.79 -1.58 -22.81
CA GLY A 341 -17.87 -0.59 -22.68
C GLY A 341 -17.95 0.10 -21.31
N CYS A 342 -17.00 -0.15 -20.40
CA CYS A 342 -16.98 0.55 -19.12
C CYS A 342 -16.27 1.90 -19.25
N ALA A 343 -17.05 2.98 -19.34
CA ALA A 343 -16.53 4.34 -19.52
C ALA A 343 -15.81 4.90 -18.29
N ASN A 344 -16.10 4.40 -17.08
CA ASN A 344 -15.59 4.95 -15.83
C ASN A 344 -14.91 3.88 -14.97
N ILE A 345 -13.60 4.00 -14.77
CA ILE A 345 -12.82 3.13 -13.89
C ILE A 345 -12.86 3.69 -12.47
N THR A 346 -13.47 2.94 -11.54
CA THR A 346 -13.51 3.27 -10.11
C THR A 346 -12.65 2.30 -9.28
N LYS A 347 -12.64 2.47 -7.95
CA LYS A 347 -12.04 1.50 -7.02
C LYS A 347 -12.56 0.08 -7.23
N ILE A 348 -13.81 -0.08 -7.66
CA ILE A 348 -14.41 -1.40 -7.91
C ILE A 348 -13.72 -2.08 -9.09
N GLU A 349 -13.56 -1.37 -10.20
CA GLU A 349 -12.87 -1.90 -11.39
C GLU A 349 -11.41 -2.23 -11.05
N PHE A 350 -10.71 -1.35 -10.34
CA PHE A 350 -9.35 -1.59 -9.84
C PHE A 350 -9.26 -2.86 -8.99
N LEU A 351 -10.09 -2.98 -7.95
CA LEU A 351 -10.12 -4.14 -7.06
C LEU A 351 -10.50 -5.43 -7.79
N SER A 352 -11.32 -5.36 -8.85
CA SER A 352 -11.74 -6.54 -9.60
C SER A 352 -10.64 -7.14 -10.49
N VAL A 353 -9.60 -6.36 -10.83
CA VAL A 353 -8.51 -6.84 -11.70
C VAL A 353 -7.19 -7.05 -10.99
N ILE A 354 -7.01 -6.46 -9.80
CA ILE A 354 -5.70 -6.42 -9.14
C ILE A 354 -5.13 -7.82 -8.88
N GLN A 355 -5.95 -8.81 -8.51
CA GLN A 355 -5.44 -10.16 -8.25
C GLN A 355 -4.95 -10.85 -9.52
N GLU A 356 -5.71 -10.74 -10.61
CA GLU A 356 -5.30 -11.32 -11.89
C GLU A 356 -4.04 -10.64 -12.44
N VAL A 357 -3.96 -9.32 -12.28
CA VAL A 357 -2.77 -8.52 -12.63
C VAL A 357 -1.56 -8.97 -11.81
N ARG A 358 -1.71 -9.16 -10.50
CA ARG A 358 -0.67 -9.68 -9.62
C ARG A 358 -0.24 -11.08 -10.03
N ARG A 359 -1.18 -11.98 -10.32
CA ARG A 359 -0.89 -13.35 -10.75
C ARG A 359 -0.07 -13.40 -12.04
N LYS A 360 -0.30 -12.47 -12.98
CA LYS A 360 0.51 -12.34 -14.21
C LYS A 360 1.89 -11.75 -13.94
N ALA A 361 2.00 -10.77 -13.04
CA ALA A 361 3.25 -10.08 -12.74
C ALA A 361 4.20 -10.90 -11.84
N PHE A 362 3.68 -11.44 -10.73
CA PHE A 362 4.41 -12.13 -9.68
C PHE A 362 4.56 -13.62 -9.95
N ARG A 363 5.19 -13.97 -11.07
CA ARG A 363 5.60 -15.35 -11.34
C ARG A 363 6.88 -15.69 -10.57
N GLU A 364 7.00 -16.93 -10.13
CA GLU A 364 8.13 -17.41 -9.32
C GLU A 364 9.48 -17.17 -10.03
N ASP A 365 9.57 -17.49 -11.32
CA ASP A 365 10.76 -17.26 -12.15
C ASP A 365 11.14 -15.77 -12.25
N SER A 366 10.14 -14.89 -12.38
CA SER A 366 10.34 -13.44 -12.37
C SER A 366 10.88 -12.94 -11.03
N ILE A 367 10.35 -13.45 -9.91
CA ILE A 367 10.79 -13.07 -8.56
C ILE A 367 12.23 -13.54 -8.33
N LEU A 368 12.56 -14.80 -8.64
CA LEU A 368 13.93 -15.31 -8.55
C LEU A 368 14.89 -14.49 -9.41
N SER A 369 14.47 -14.13 -10.64
CA SER A 369 15.25 -13.25 -11.50
C SER A 369 15.41 -11.84 -10.92
N ALA A 370 14.45 -11.34 -10.14
CA ALA A 370 14.53 -10.03 -9.51
C ALA A 370 15.65 -9.97 -8.47
N PHE A 371 15.70 -10.95 -7.57
CA PHE A 371 16.77 -11.05 -6.56
C PHE A 371 18.16 -11.27 -7.19
N LYS A 372 18.22 -12.08 -8.25
CA LYS A 372 19.47 -12.30 -9.01
C LYS A 372 19.96 -11.02 -9.70
N LYS A 373 19.05 -10.27 -10.35
CA LYS A 373 19.41 -9.00 -11.01
C LYS A 373 19.82 -7.94 -10.00
N SER A 374 19.24 -7.94 -8.80
CA SER A 374 19.64 -7.07 -7.70
C SER A 374 20.95 -7.48 -7.00
N GLY A 375 21.55 -8.62 -7.35
CA GLY A 375 22.81 -9.09 -6.74
C GLY A 375 22.69 -9.56 -5.29
N LEU A 376 21.47 -9.82 -4.81
CA LEU A 376 21.19 -10.19 -3.42
C LEU A 376 21.25 -11.70 -3.21
N VAL A 377 20.54 -12.44 -4.07
CA VAL A 377 20.47 -13.91 -4.02
C VAL A 377 20.56 -14.47 -5.44
N PRO A 378 21.64 -15.21 -5.78
CA PRO A 378 22.87 -15.35 -5.00
C PRO A 378 23.56 -13.97 -4.79
N TYR A 379 24.36 -13.86 -3.73
CA TYR A 379 25.12 -12.65 -3.44
C TYR A 379 26.15 -12.40 -4.55
N ASP A 380 25.90 -11.39 -5.37
CA ASP A 380 26.77 -10.96 -6.47
C ASP A 380 26.64 -9.45 -6.71
N PRO A 381 27.40 -8.62 -5.97
CA PRO A 381 27.42 -7.18 -6.16
C PRO A 381 27.85 -6.74 -7.58
N LEU A 382 28.63 -7.57 -8.29
CA LEU A 382 29.18 -7.21 -9.60
C LEU A 382 28.10 -7.08 -10.67
N VAL A 383 26.97 -7.79 -10.54
CA VAL A 383 25.81 -7.63 -11.43
C VAL A 383 25.26 -6.21 -11.38
N VAL A 384 25.29 -5.57 -10.21
CA VAL A 384 24.85 -4.19 -10.05
C VAL A 384 25.91 -3.22 -10.57
N MET A 385 27.18 -3.45 -10.22
CA MET A 385 28.28 -2.60 -10.67
C MET A 385 28.40 -2.52 -12.20
N ARG A 386 28.27 -3.67 -12.90
CA ARG A 386 28.26 -3.69 -14.37
C ARG A 386 27.11 -2.87 -14.95
N ARG A 387 25.90 -2.95 -14.37
CA ARG A 387 24.74 -2.17 -14.84
C ARG A 387 24.92 -0.67 -14.65
N ILE A 388 25.58 -0.24 -13.58
CA ILE A 388 25.92 1.16 -13.35
C ILE A 388 26.90 1.64 -14.43
N GLN A 389 27.97 0.87 -14.65
CA GLN A 389 28.95 1.18 -15.68
C GLN A 389 28.32 1.27 -17.08
N GLU A 390 27.52 0.29 -17.49
CA GLU A 390 26.82 0.30 -18.78
C GLU A 390 25.84 1.47 -18.93
N ARG A 391 25.24 1.97 -17.84
CA ARG A 391 24.34 3.13 -17.85
C ARG A 391 25.11 4.42 -18.04
N GLN A 392 26.25 4.55 -17.36
CA GLN A 392 27.17 5.68 -17.53
C GLN A 392 27.70 5.74 -18.97
N GLU A 393 27.99 4.59 -19.57
CA GLU A 393 28.42 4.48 -20.97
C GLU A 393 27.27 4.82 -21.96
N ARG A 394 26.03 4.37 -21.70
CA ARG A 394 24.87 4.64 -22.58
C ARG A 394 24.37 6.08 -22.56
N ALA A 395 24.63 6.83 -21.48
CA ALA A 395 24.29 8.25 -21.40
C ALA A 395 25.01 9.14 -22.44
N LEU A 396 25.99 8.58 -23.17
CA LEU A 396 26.82 9.28 -24.15
C LEU A 396 26.47 9.01 -25.63
N THR A 397 25.43 8.22 -25.93
CA THR A 397 25.11 7.82 -27.33
C THR A 397 23.75 8.30 -27.83
N PRO A 398 23.66 8.84 -29.07
CA PRO A 398 22.38 9.19 -29.70
C PRO A 398 21.58 7.95 -30.12
N PRO A 399 20.25 8.07 -30.30
CA PRO A 399 19.37 6.96 -30.63
C PRO A 399 19.60 6.39 -32.04
N PRO A 400 19.31 5.09 -32.26
CA PRO A 400 19.47 4.45 -33.56
C PRO A 400 18.42 4.94 -34.58
N PRO A 401 18.75 4.90 -35.89
CA PRO A 401 17.82 5.29 -36.96
C PRO A 401 16.69 4.27 -37.13
N PRO A 402 15.49 4.71 -37.58
CA PRO A 402 14.34 3.84 -37.75
C PRO A 402 14.48 2.92 -38.98
N ALA A 403 13.95 1.70 -38.85
CA ALA A 403 13.92 0.67 -39.89
C ALA A 403 12.86 0.94 -40.98
N PRO A 404 12.99 0.37 -42.20
CA PRO A 404 12.14 0.70 -43.35
C PRO A 404 10.75 0.07 -43.30
N GLU A 405 9.78 0.79 -43.89
CA GLU A 405 8.38 0.36 -44.08
C GLU A 405 8.26 -0.73 -45.17
N LEU A 406 7.58 -1.83 -44.84
CA LEU A 406 7.13 -2.84 -45.80
C LEU A 406 5.76 -2.44 -46.38
N GLN A 407 5.66 -2.41 -47.71
CA GLN A 407 4.41 -2.24 -48.45
C GLN A 407 3.62 -3.56 -48.52
N SER A 408 2.29 -3.49 -48.37
CA SER A 408 1.40 -4.61 -48.72
C SER A 408 0.16 -4.12 -49.49
N SER A 409 -0.21 -4.85 -50.55
CA SER A 409 -1.41 -4.70 -51.37
C SER A 409 -2.38 -5.90 -51.15
N PRO A 410 -3.67 -5.85 -51.57
CA PRO A 410 -4.79 -6.24 -50.71
C PRO A 410 -5.56 -7.54 -51.08
N PHE A 411 -6.30 -8.04 -50.08
CA PHE A 411 -7.71 -8.53 -50.06
C PHE A 411 -7.97 -9.91 -49.42
N ASN A 412 -9.12 -9.98 -48.73
CA ASN A 412 -9.68 -11.00 -47.84
C ASN A 412 -11.08 -11.42 -48.36
N THR A 413 -11.83 -12.39 -47.80
CA THR A 413 -11.57 -13.64 -47.04
C THR A 413 -12.80 -14.52 -46.67
N PRO A 414 -12.79 -15.84 -46.96
CA PRO A 414 -13.41 -16.98 -46.25
C PRO A 414 -14.73 -17.03 -45.37
N VAL A 415 -15.91 -17.66 -45.67
CA VAL A 415 -17.13 -17.82 -44.79
C VAL A 415 -16.97 -18.80 -43.62
N THR A 416 -16.08 -19.78 -43.73
CA THR A 416 -15.04 -19.92 -42.71
C THR A 416 -13.72 -19.79 -43.43
N LEU A 417 -12.69 -19.26 -42.76
CA LEU A 417 -11.40 -18.94 -43.40
C LEU A 417 -10.83 -20.11 -44.23
N ARG A 418 -11.07 -21.35 -43.80
CA ARG A 418 -10.62 -22.56 -44.47
C ARG A 418 -11.57 -22.99 -45.60
N GLN A 419 -12.89 -22.98 -45.38
CA GLN A 419 -13.88 -23.52 -46.32
C GLN A 419 -14.00 -22.70 -47.58
N LEU A 420 -14.03 -21.40 -47.49
CA LEU A 420 -14.20 -20.61 -48.69
C LEU A 420 -12.83 -20.24 -49.31
N LYS A 421 -11.70 -20.60 -48.66
CA LYS A 421 -10.36 -20.71 -49.29
C LYS A 421 -10.35 -21.89 -50.24
N LYS A 422 -10.98 -22.99 -49.80
CA LYS A 422 -11.22 -24.18 -50.62
C LYS A 422 -12.14 -23.87 -51.80
N ILE A 423 -13.31 -23.25 -51.57
CA ILE A 423 -14.25 -22.86 -52.64
C ILE A 423 -13.63 -21.83 -53.61
N ALA A 424 -12.86 -20.85 -53.11
CA ALA A 424 -12.17 -19.89 -53.98
C ALA A 424 -11.04 -20.53 -54.80
N TYR A 425 -10.30 -21.48 -54.23
CA TYR A 425 -9.28 -22.26 -54.94
C TYR A 425 -9.93 -23.16 -56.01
N ASP A 426 -11.00 -23.88 -55.68
CA ASP A 426 -11.72 -24.77 -56.59
C ASP A 426 -12.32 -23.99 -57.78
N LEU A 427 -12.94 -22.82 -57.54
CA LEU A 427 -13.50 -21.94 -58.58
C LEU A 427 -12.41 -21.27 -59.44
N GLN A 428 -11.25 -20.91 -58.87
CA GLN A 428 -10.12 -20.36 -59.65
C GLN A 428 -9.42 -21.42 -60.52
N THR A 429 -9.45 -22.68 -60.09
CA THR A 429 -8.86 -23.81 -60.83
C THR A 429 -9.74 -24.17 -62.04
N GLN A 430 -11.07 -24.26 -61.83
CA GLN A 430 -12.04 -24.46 -62.93
C GLN A 430 -12.07 -23.30 -63.93
N ALA A 431 -11.91 -22.05 -63.47
CA ALA A 431 -11.82 -20.88 -64.34
C ALA A 431 -10.47 -20.71 -65.08
N LYS A 432 -9.55 -21.68 -64.96
CA LYS A 432 -8.34 -21.80 -65.80
C LYS A 432 -8.48 -22.90 -66.86
N GLU A 433 -9.40 -23.85 -66.68
CA GLU A 433 -9.59 -25.01 -67.55
C GLU A 433 -10.67 -24.81 -68.62
N GLU A 434 -11.60 -23.87 -68.43
CA GLU A 434 -12.61 -23.49 -69.44
C GLU A 434 -12.59 -21.99 -69.81
N ASP A 435 -13.06 -21.68 -71.02
CA ASP A 435 -13.03 -20.39 -71.74
C ASP A 435 -13.99 -19.34 -71.15
N PHE A 436 -13.85 -19.04 -69.85
CA PHE A 436 -14.68 -18.05 -69.16
C PHE A 436 -14.41 -16.62 -69.66
N ASN A 437 -15.47 -15.89 -70.01
CA ASN A 437 -15.39 -14.46 -70.31
C ASN A 437 -14.74 -13.70 -69.12
N PRO A 438 -13.67 -12.91 -69.35
CA PRO A 438 -12.95 -12.15 -68.31
C PRO A 438 -13.84 -11.29 -67.40
N ALA A 439 -14.98 -10.81 -67.91
CA ALA A 439 -15.93 -10.01 -67.13
C ALA A 439 -16.61 -10.83 -66.02
N LEU A 440 -17.07 -12.04 -66.33
CA LEU A 440 -17.75 -12.92 -65.38
C LEU A 440 -16.80 -13.38 -64.26
N LYS A 441 -15.54 -13.66 -64.62
CA LYS A 441 -14.47 -14.01 -63.66
C LYS A 441 -14.23 -12.90 -62.63
N ARG A 442 -14.24 -11.63 -63.07
CA ARG A 442 -14.09 -10.47 -62.17
C ARG A 442 -15.29 -10.31 -61.25
N THR A 443 -16.51 -10.46 -61.75
CA THR A 443 -17.74 -10.36 -60.95
C THR A 443 -17.80 -11.44 -59.87
N LEU A 444 -17.41 -12.66 -60.19
CA LEU A 444 -17.36 -13.77 -59.23
C LEU A 444 -16.34 -13.51 -58.11
N ASP A 445 -15.15 -13.03 -58.47
CA ASP A 445 -14.07 -12.72 -57.51
C ASP A 445 -14.46 -11.55 -56.59
N GLN A 446 -15.18 -10.55 -57.11
CA GLN A 446 -15.75 -9.44 -56.33
C GLN A 446 -16.82 -9.92 -55.34
N PHE A 447 -17.76 -10.77 -55.78
CA PHE A 447 -18.81 -11.32 -54.92
C PHE A 447 -18.22 -12.13 -53.77
N VAL A 448 -17.25 -12.99 -54.08
CA VAL A 448 -16.48 -13.75 -53.11
C VAL A 448 -15.87 -12.77 -52.10
N ARG A 449 -15.00 -11.84 -52.49
CA ARG A 449 -14.37 -10.86 -51.56
C ARG A 449 -15.38 -10.06 -50.70
N GLY A 450 -16.56 -9.75 -51.24
CA GLY A 450 -17.64 -9.06 -50.54
C GLY A 450 -18.27 -9.88 -49.41
N ALA A 451 -18.75 -11.10 -49.71
CA ALA A 451 -19.42 -11.99 -48.75
C ALA A 451 -18.51 -12.32 -47.53
N LEU A 452 -17.24 -12.34 -47.82
CA LEU A 452 -16.14 -12.61 -46.95
C LEU A 452 -15.81 -11.50 -45.94
N THR A 453 -15.78 -10.28 -46.43
CA THR A 453 -15.59 -9.09 -45.60
C THR A 453 -16.78 -8.95 -44.63
N GLN A 454 -18.00 -9.13 -45.12
CA GLN A 454 -19.21 -9.04 -44.28
C GLN A 454 -19.27 -10.16 -43.23
N GLY A 455 -18.91 -11.40 -43.59
CA GLY A 455 -18.92 -12.53 -42.64
C GLY A 455 -17.91 -12.35 -41.51
N THR A 456 -16.70 -11.87 -41.81
CA THR A 456 -15.68 -11.58 -40.78
C THR A 456 -16.10 -10.40 -39.89
N GLU A 457 -16.62 -9.31 -40.47
CA GLU A 457 -17.16 -8.18 -39.73
C GLU A 457 -18.29 -8.60 -38.79
N LEU A 458 -19.22 -9.44 -39.25
CA LEU A 458 -20.31 -9.95 -38.42
C LEU A 458 -19.81 -10.81 -37.25
N LEU A 459 -18.82 -11.67 -37.46
CA LEU A 459 -18.24 -12.48 -36.38
C LEU A 459 -17.56 -11.62 -35.31
N TYR A 460 -16.77 -10.62 -35.72
CA TYR A 460 -16.14 -9.69 -34.78
C TYR A 460 -17.19 -8.85 -34.04
N THR A 461 -18.17 -8.28 -34.75
CA THR A 461 -19.23 -7.48 -34.12
C THR A 461 -20.09 -8.30 -33.16
N MET A 462 -20.44 -9.55 -33.49
CA MET A 462 -21.16 -10.44 -32.57
C MET A 462 -20.33 -10.78 -31.32
N ARG A 463 -19.02 -11.03 -31.48
CA ARG A 463 -18.11 -11.28 -30.36
C ARG A 463 -17.99 -10.06 -29.45
N ASP A 464 -17.82 -8.88 -30.03
CA ASP A 464 -17.69 -7.62 -29.30
C ASP A 464 -19.01 -7.27 -28.61
N LEU A 465 -20.16 -7.42 -29.29
CA LEU A 465 -21.49 -7.24 -28.69
C LEU A 465 -21.73 -8.19 -27.52
N LYS A 466 -21.25 -9.44 -27.61
CA LYS A 466 -21.36 -10.40 -26.51
C LYS A 466 -20.52 -9.97 -25.31
N ARG A 467 -19.31 -9.46 -25.54
CA ARG A 467 -18.42 -8.93 -24.48
C ARG A 467 -19.01 -7.69 -23.82
N THR A 468 -19.49 -6.73 -24.60
CA THR A 468 -20.11 -5.50 -24.07
C THR A 468 -21.36 -5.82 -23.27
N LYS A 469 -22.24 -6.71 -23.75
CA LYS A 469 -23.41 -7.16 -22.97
C LYS A 469 -23.03 -7.81 -21.64
N MET A 470 -21.99 -8.65 -21.62
CA MET A 470 -21.50 -9.24 -20.37
C MET A 470 -20.93 -8.20 -19.42
N ALA A 471 -20.13 -7.26 -19.91
CA ALA A 471 -19.55 -6.20 -19.09
C ALA A 471 -20.62 -5.24 -18.55
N GLU A 472 -21.64 -4.91 -19.34
CA GLU A 472 -22.82 -4.17 -18.90
C GLU A 472 -23.57 -4.92 -17.79
N GLU A 473 -23.76 -6.23 -17.93
CA GLU A 473 -24.42 -7.03 -16.91
C GLU A 473 -23.64 -7.07 -15.59
N VAL A 474 -22.32 -7.29 -15.65
CA VAL A 474 -21.42 -7.25 -14.48
C VAL A 474 -21.46 -5.87 -13.82
N THR A 475 -21.38 -4.80 -14.61
CA THR A 475 -21.45 -3.42 -14.12
C THR A 475 -22.80 -3.14 -13.47
N ARG A 476 -23.90 -3.59 -14.08
CA ARG A 476 -25.26 -3.44 -13.53
C ARG A 476 -25.42 -4.20 -12.21
N ARG A 477 -24.90 -5.43 -12.12
CA ARG A 477 -24.89 -6.22 -10.87
C ARG A 477 -24.07 -5.52 -9.78
N ARG A 478 -22.89 -4.98 -10.10
CA ARG A 478 -22.05 -4.22 -9.15
C ARG A 478 -22.73 -2.94 -8.67
N ARG A 479 -23.45 -2.23 -9.56
CA ARG A 479 -24.21 -1.01 -9.22
C ARG A 479 -25.49 -1.27 -8.43
N SER A 480 -26.15 -2.42 -8.62
CA SER A 480 -27.37 -2.76 -7.87
C SER A 480 -27.09 -3.21 -6.44
N GLN A 481 -25.83 -3.56 -6.11
CA GLN A 481 -25.44 -3.92 -4.76
C GLN A 481 -25.52 -2.71 -3.82
N LYS A 482 -26.12 -2.92 -2.63
CA LYS A 482 -26.19 -1.90 -1.59
C LYS A 482 -24.78 -1.50 -1.14
N ASN A 483 -24.46 -0.22 -1.32
CA ASN A 483 -23.19 0.35 -0.92
C ASN A 483 -23.26 0.91 0.51
N GLN A 484 -23.10 0.04 1.50
CA GLN A 484 -23.15 0.40 2.92
C GLN A 484 -21.76 0.63 3.49
N GLN A 485 -21.64 1.52 4.46
CA GLN A 485 -20.43 1.71 5.24
C GLN A 485 -20.24 0.55 6.22
N LEU A 486 -19.03 -0.03 6.26
CA LEU A 486 -18.70 -1.14 7.15
C LEU A 486 -17.97 -0.68 8.40
N LYS A 487 -16.89 0.09 8.24
CA LYS A 487 -15.99 0.52 9.31
C LYS A 487 -15.35 1.86 8.96
N ALA A 488 -15.14 2.71 9.95
CA ALA A 488 -14.35 3.93 9.83
C ALA A 488 -12.86 3.62 10.05
N GLY A 489 -12.03 3.97 9.07
CA GLY A 489 -10.58 3.87 9.14
C GLY A 489 -10.00 2.47 9.39
N GLY A 490 -8.68 2.45 9.53
CA GLY A 490 -7.91 1.25 9.85
C GLY A 490 -7.82 0.26 8.70
N VAL A 491 -7.72 -1.02 9.06
CA VAL A 491 -7.58 -2.14 8.12
C VAL A 491 -8.68 -3.18 8.29
N LEU A 492 -9.01 -3.86 7.18
CA LEU A 492 -9.88 -5.03 7.11
C LEU A 492 -9.35 -6.02 6.08
N THR A 493 -9.18 -7.28 6.49
CA THR A 493 -9.06 -8.42 5.56
C THR A 493 -10.36 -8.62 4.80
N VAL A 494 -10.30 -9.04 3.54
CA VAL A 494 -11.48 -9.31 2.72
C VAL A 494 -12.40 -10.36 3.33
N ASP A 495 -11.85 -11.43 3.91
CA ASP A 495 -12.66 -12.46 4.60
C ASP A 495 -13.47 -11.89 5.76
N HIS A 496 -12.83 -11.15 6.66
CA HIS A 496 -13.50 -10.51 7.79
C HIS A 496 -14.55 -9.50 7.29
N ALA A 497 -14.23 -8.67 6.31
CA ALA A 497 -15.19 -7.72 5.77
C ALA A 497 -16.40 -8.42 5.13
N ARG A 498 -16.20 -9.53 4.41
CA ARG A 498 -17.30 -10.37 3.88
C ARG A 498 -18.18 -10.94 4.98
N LYS A 499 -17.62 -11.34 6.14
CA LYS A 499 -18.41 -11.77 7.31
C LYS A 499 -19.26 -10.63 7.86
N ILE A 500 -18.69 -9.42 8.01
CA ILE A 500 -19.44 -8.23 8.44
C ILE A 500 -20.57 -7.91 7.46
N VAL A 501 -20.31 -7.99 6.15
CA VAL A 501 -21.31 -7.77 5.11
C VAL A 501 -22.47 -8.76 5.22
N ARG A 502 -22.18 -10.06 5.36
CA ARG A 502 -23.20 -11.10 5.53
C ARG A 502 -24.06 -10.84 6.76
N GLN A 503 -23.44 -10.55 7.90
CA GLN A 503 -24.15 -10.26 9.13
C GLN A 503 -25.10 -9.05 8.97
N LYS A 504 -24.66 -7.98 8.31
CA LYS A 504 -25.52 -6.82 8.03
C LYS A 504 -26.67 -7.14 7.08
N ASP A 505 -26.43 -7.97 6.07
CA ASP A 505 -27.45 -8.41 5.12
C ASP A 505 -28.51 -9.28 5.85
N ASP A 506 -28.08 -10.18 6.73
CA ASP A 506 -28.95 -11.02 7.56
C ASP A 506 -29.79 -10.18 8.54
N ASP A 507 -29.16 -9.22 9.25
CA ASP A 507 -29.85 -8.29 10.15
C ASP A 507 -30.91 -7.44 9.41
N ALA A 508 -30.60 -7.02 8.18
CA ALA A 508 -31.52 -6.25 7.35
C ALA A 508 -32.70 -7.12 6.86
N LEU A 509 -32.43 -8.38 6.52
CA LEU A 509 -33.45 -9.35 6.12
C LEU A 509 -34.40 -9.67 7.28
N GLU A 510 -33.86 -9.85 8.48
CA GLU A 510 -34.64 -10.09 9.70
C GLU A 510 -35.52 -8.88 10.06
N LYS A 511 -34.99 -7.66 9.93
CA LYS A 511 -35.80 -6.43 10.09
C LYS A 511 -36.93 -6.35 9.07
N ALA A 512 -36.66 -6.69 7.82
CA ALA A 512 -37.68 -6.70 6.77
C ALA A 512 -38.79 -7.73 7.06
N ARG A 513 -38.42 -8.94 7.49
CA ARG A 513 -39.38 -9.98 7.92
C ARG A 513 -40.30 -9.48 9.03
N LYS A 514 -39.76 -8.84 10.06
CA LYS A 514 -40.56 -8.26 11.15
C LYS A 514 -41.51 -7.15 10.70
N ILE A 515 -41.14 -6.38 9.68
CA ILE A 515 -42.03 -5.35 9.10
C ILE A 515 -43.19 -6.01 8.36
N VAL A 516 -42.92 -7.04 7.55
CA VAL A 516 -43.95 -7.80 6.82
C VAL A 516 -44.90 -8.49 7.80
N GLU A 517 -44.38 -9.17 8.83
CA GLU A 517 -45.20 -9.82 9.85
C GLU A 517 -46.12 -8.85 10.59
N ARG A 518 -45.63 -7.64 10.90
CA ARG A 518 -46.44 -6.57 11.51
C ARG A 518 -47.52 -6.07 10.55
N ALA A 519 -47.19 -5.86 9.29
CA ALA A 519 -48.16 -5.45 8.26
C ALA A 519 -49.26 -6.51 8.08
N ASP A 520 -48.87 -7.78 8.00
CA ASP A 520 -49.82 -8.90 7.90
C ASP A 520 -50.71 -9.02 9.14
N ALA A 521 -50.15 -8.83 10.33
CA ALA A 521 -50.93 -8.82 11.57
C ALA A 521 -51.93 -7.65 11.61
N GLN A 522 -51.52 -6.46 11.17
CA GLN A 522 -52.40 -5.30 11.04
C GLN A 522 -53.52 -5.55 10.03
N MET A 523 -53.21 -6.10 8.85
CA MET A 523 -54.20 -6.46 7.83
C MET A 523 -55.20 -7.47 8.37
N ARG A 524 -54.74 -8.55 9.03
CA ARG A 524 -55.63 -9.54 9.68
C ARG A 524 -56.55 -8.88 10.71
N ASN A 525 -56.04 -7.96 11.53
CA ASN A 525 -56.85 -7.25 12.52
C ASN A 525 -57.88 -6.31 11.87
N MET A 526 -57.52 -5.63 10.77
CA MET A 526 -58.46 -4.81 10.00
C MET A 526 -59.58 -5.66 9.39
N TYR A 527 -59.25 -6.79 8.75
CA TYR A 527 -60.26 -7.72 8.23
C TYR A 527 -61.20 -8.21 9.32
N LYS A 528 -60.66 -8.65 10.47
CA LYS A 528 -61.49 -9.05 11.62
C LYS A 528 -62.45 -7.94 12.06
N LYS A 529 -61.98 -6.68 12.10
CA LYS A 529 -62.81 -5.53 12.45
C LYS A 529 -63.90 -5.28 11.41
N TRP A 530 -63.57 -5.29 10.12
CA TRP A 530 -64.55 -5.13 9.04
C TRP A 530 -65.61 -6.23 9.03
N PHE A 531 -65.21 -7.50 9.12
CA PHE A 531 -66.16 -8.61 9.23
C PHE A 531 -67.02 -8.49 10.49
N GLY A 532 -66.42 -8.08 11.62
CA GLY A 532 -67.14 -7.81 12.85
C GLY A 532 -68.22 -6.73 12.71
N GLU A 533 -67.89 -5.59 12.10
CA GLU A 533 -68.84 -4.49 11.83
C GLU A 533 -69.91 -4.90 10.81
N ALA A 534 -69.53 -5.53 9.70
CA ALA A 534 -70.49 -6.05 8.72
C ALA A 534 -71.46 -7.06 9.35
N ALA A 535 -70.96 -7.95 10.22
CA ALA A 535 -71.80 -8.89 10.95
C ALA A 535 -72.73 -8.20 11.97
N LYS A 536 -72.35 -7.07 12.56
CA LYS A 536 -73.25 -6.26 13.40
C LYS A 536 -74.37 -5.63 12.56
N VAL A 537 -74.04 -4.99 11.44
CA VAL A 537 -75.02 -4.38 10.52
C VAL A 537 -75.98 -5.45 9.97
N ALA A 538 -75.45 -6.58 9.52
CA ALA A 538 -76.26 -7.67 8.99
C ALA A 538 -77.16 -8.33 10.05
N ARG A 539 -76.77 -8.31 11.34
CA ARG A 539 -77.66 -8.72 12.44
C ARG A 539 -78.80 -7.73 12.62
N LYS A 540 -78.50 -6.42 12.64
CA LYS A 540 -79.52 -5.37 12.73
C LYS A 540 -80.54 -5.46 11.59
N TYR A 541 -80.11 -5.62 10.35
CA TYR A 541 -81.01 -5.75 9.20
C TYR A 541 -81.90 -6.99 9.25
N ARG A 542 -81.44 -8.11 9.85
CA ARG A 542 -82.28 -9.30 10.06
C ARG A 542 -83.31 -9.11 11.17
N LEU A 543 -82.97 -8.35 12.20
CA LEU A 543 -83.93 -7.94 13.25
C LEU A 543 -85.01 -7.02 12.66
N ASP A 544 -84.61 -6.06 11.82
CA ASP A 544 -85.49 -5.10 11.15
C ASP A 544 -86.29 -5.71 9.97
N GLY A 545 -86.12 -7.01 9.67
CA GLY A 545 -86.84 -7.70 8.59
C GLY A 545 -86.37 -7.39 7.17
N ARG A 546 -85.23 -6.69 7.01
CA ARG A 546 -84.64 -6.32 5.71
C ARG A 546 -83.77 -7.41 5.07
N LEU A 547 -83.38 -8.43 5.84
CA LEU A 547 -82.61 -9.60 5.38
C LEU A 547 -83.23 -10.89 5.91
N GLU A 548 -83.13 -11.97 5.13
CA GLU A 548 -83.62 -13.29 5.52
C GLU A 548 -82.86 -13.91 6.72
N PRO A 549 -83.49 -14.79 7.51
CA PRO A 549 -82.86 -15.49 8.63
C PRO A 549 -81.63 -16.28 8.16
N LEU A 550 -80.51 -16.15 8.89
CA LEU A 550 -79.27 -16.84 8.53
C LEU A 550 -79.26 -18.25 9.13
N TYR A 551 -79.11 -19.27 8.27
CA TYR A 551 -78.83 -20.65 8.68
C TYR A 551 -77.32 -20.84 8.82
N ILE A 552 -76.85 -21.25 9.99
CA ILE A 552 -75.43 -21.51 10.26
C ILE A 552 -75.25 -23.00 10.49
N VAL A 553 -74.23 -23.59 9.89
CA VAL A 553 -73.82 -24.97 10.10
C VAL A 553 -72.54 -24.96 10.94
N ASP A 554 -72.50 -25.73 12.03
CA ASP A 554 -71.28 -25.90 12.82
C ASP A 554 -70.25 -26.80 12.12
N GLN A 555 -69.06 -26.94 12.71
CA GLN A 555 -67.99 -27.79 12.16
C GLN A 555 -68.36 -29.28 12.12
N GLU A 556 -69.42 -29.69 12.83
CA GLU A 556 -69.94 -31.06 12.87
C GLU A 556 -71.09 -31.27 11.88
N GLY A 557 -71.43 -30.27 11.07
CA GLY A 557 -72.47 -30.36 10.04
C GLY A 557 -73.89 -30.14 10.55
N LYS A 558 -74.10 -29.76 11.83
CA LYS A 558 -75.44 -29.46 12.37
C LYS A 558 -75.80 -28.00 12.12
N GLY A 559 -76.92 -27.80 11.45
CA GLY A 559 -77.42 -26.49 11.09
C GLY A 559 -78.45 -25.93 12.07
N ARG A 560 -78.38 -24.63 12.35
CA ARG A 560 -79.40 -23.88 13.10
C ARG A 560 -79.60 -22.49 12.53
N PHE A 561 -80.82 -21.99 12.58
CA PHE A 561 -81.09 -20.58 12.30
C PHE A 561 -80.62 -19.70 13.46
N LEU A 562 -79.95 -18.59 13.14
CA LEU A 562 -79.53 -17.56 14.09
C LEU A 562 -80.80 -16.93 14.69
N ARG A 563 -81.10 -17.22 15.98
CA ARG A 563 -82.31 -16.69 16.65
C ARG A 563 -82.28 -15.15 16.68
N ARG A 564 -83.45 -14.53 16.47
CA ARG A 564 -83.68 -13.10 16.74
C ARG A 564 -83.52 -12.89 18.24
N GLY A 565 -82.40 -12.32 18.66
CA GLY A 565 -82.10 -11.99 20.05
C GLY A 565 -81.00 -10.95 20.10
#